data_AF-A0A5P1F4R8-F1
#
_entry.id   AF-A0A5P1F4R8-F1
#
_cell.length_a   1.000
_cell.length_b   1.000
_cell.length_c   1.000
_cell.angle_alpha   90.00
_cell.angle_beta   90.00
_cell.angle_gamma   90.00
#
_symmetry.space_group_name_H-M   'P 1'
#
loop_
_entity.id
_entity.type
_entity.pdbx_description
1 polymer ?
#
loop_
_entity_poly.entity_id
_entity_poly.type
_entity_poly.pdbx_seq_one_letter_code
_entity_poly.pdbx_strand_id
1 'polypeptide(L)'
;MDVMDDLRAQVEMMVLDANGRDGLSTCVLRVSNPFGPGDDCFVPFLIAKAKSAWAKFIIGSGKNLCNFTYVENVAHANICAEQVLCSEAASVAGKPFFITDHEKVKFWDFNSNILEGLGYQRPKIHLPAKLVLLLIVLVKGAGQKSLSRSYSPLLTPAMVHVVSCTKTFDSSKAQRLIGYSPVTSLEDGISVTVESFSQLANGLPYLRQKDFSQPSKAELLLGSGKVADILLWRDEKRTFTCLLGLFLLFHWFLLSGRTFISSTAKLLLLLSSILFSHGVLPCSMFGFSIEKMPSSYFEVSESVVRHSLNTIASIWNNGLSLLKSVSEGGNWNIFIKVIGSLYLVKLLLPFSFSVLIAIGVICLFSFFIIYEQCEEEVEKLVTISASGLKKSKEFLSTKLSSFLATYVHKSEKVQ
;
A
#
# COMPACT_ATOMS: atom_id res chain seq x y z
N MET A 1 -19.94 14.24 5.35
CA MET A 1 -19.76 15.53 4.66
C MET A 1 -18.47 16.12 5.20
N ASP A 2 -17.59 16.62 4.32
CA ASP A 2 -16.36 17.28 4.76
C ASP A 2 -16.73 18.61 5.44
N VAL A 3 -16.04 18.98 6.52
CA VAL A 3 -16.30 20.21 7.28
C VAL A 3 -16.11 21.45 6.39
N MET A 4 -15.18 21.37 5.43
CA MET A 4 -14.91 22.42 4.47
C MET A 4 -16.09 22.64 3.49
N ASP A 5 -16.73 21.57 3.03
CA ASP A 5 -17.85 21.67 2.08
C ASP A 5 -19.07 22.32 2.75
N ASP A 6 -19.32 22.00 4.01
CA ASP A 6 -20.41 22.60 4.80
C ASP A 6 -20.15 24.11 5.02
N LEU A 7 -18.93 24.49 5.39
CA LEU A 7 -18.56 25.90 5.53
C LEU A 7 -18.73 26.67 4.21
N ARG A 8 -18.31 26.10 3.09
CA ARG A 8 -18.48 26.72 1.75
C ARG A 8 -19.96 26.90 1.40
N ALA A 9 -20.81 25.93 1.73
CA ALA A 9 -22.25 26.04 1.52
C ALA A 9 -22.87 27.16 2.38
N GLN A 10 -22.44 27.32 3.63
CA GLN A 10 -22.90 28.40 4.50
C GLN A 10 -22.48 29.79 3.97
N VAL A 11 -21.22 29.94 3.53
CA VAL A 11 -20.73 31.18 2.92
C VAL A 11 -21.51 31.51 1.65
N GLU A 12 -21.79 30.51 0.82
CA GLU A 12 -22.63 30.70 -0.37
C GLU A 12 -24.01 31.24 0.00
N MET A 13 -24.68 30.67 1.01
CA MET A 13 -25.98 31.16 1.46
C MET A 13 -25.92 32.63 1.92
N MET A 14 -24.87 33.01 2.67
CA MET A 14 -24.70 34.39 3.14
C MET A 14 -24.51 35.37 1.98
N VAL A 15 -23.73 35.02 0.96
CA VAL A 15 -23.51 35.88 -0.21
C VAL A 15 -24.78 36.06 -1.03
N LEU A 16 -25.57 34.98 -1.19
CA LEU A 16 -26.84 35.04 -1.92
C LEU A 16 -27.91 35.84 -1.15
N ASP A 17 -27.93 35.75 0.18
CA ASP A 17 -28.85 36.50 1.05
C ASP A 17 -28.54 38.01 1.11
N ALA A 18 -27.27 38.38 0.89
CA ALA A 18 -26.84 39.77 0.77
C ALA A 18 -27.25 40.42 -0.56
N ASN A 19 -27.69 39.64 -1.55
CA ASN A 19 -28.10 40.17 -2.84
C ASN A 19 -29.29 41.14 -2.71
N GLY A 20 -29.19 42.31 -3.31
CA GLY A 20 -30.22 43.35 -3.31
C GLY A 20 -30.26 44.21 -2.05
N ARG A 21 -29.41 43.95 -1.04
CA ARG A 21 -29.27 44.80 0.15
C ARG A 21 -28.37 45.99 -0.17
N ASP A 22 -28.78 47.19 0.20
CA ASP A 22 -28.01 48.44 -0.01
C ASP A 22 -27.53 48.67 -1.46
N GLY A 23 -28.27 48.13 -2.45
CA GLY A 23 -27.90 48.23 -3.87
C GLY A 23 -26.80 47.26 -4.33
N LEU A 24 -26.39 46.31 -3.48
CA LEU A 24 -25.38 45.31 -3.80
C LEU A 24 -25.95 44.18 -4.67
N SER A 25 -25.35 43.93 -5.84
CA SER A 25 -25.65 42.76 -6.66
C SER A 25 -24.58 41.69 -6.46
N THR A 26 -24.99 40.45 -6.16
CA THR A 26 -24.06 39.34 -5.92
C THR A 26 -24.36 38.17 -6.85
N CYS A 27 -23.34 37.38 -7.16
CA CYS A 27 -23.51 36.03 -7.73
C CYS A 27 -22.45 35.10 -7.14
N VAL A 28 -22.63 33.79 -7.29
CA VAL A 28 -21.70 32.80 -6.75
C VAL A 28 -21.20 31.88 -7.87
N LEU A 29 -19.88 31.74 -7.98
CA LEU A 29 -19.23 30.85 -8.93
C LEU A 29 -18.72 29.59 -8.21
N ARG A 30 -19.26 28.43 -8.57
CA ARG A 30 -18.88 27.10 -8.08
C ARG A 30 -17.92 26.46 -9.06
N VAL A 31 -16.63 26.57 -8.77
CA VAL A 31 -15.56 26.07 -9.62
C VAL A 31 -15.31 24.58 -9.37
N SER A 32 -15.21 23.78 -10.43
CA SER A 32 -14.87 22.35 -10.32
C SER A 32 -13.37 22.12 -10.47
N ASN A 33 -12.75 21.54 -9.43
CA ASN A 33 -11.33 21.11 -9.42
C ASN A 33 -10.39 22.10 -10.14
N PRO A 34 -10.21 23.31 -9.61
CA PRO A 34 -9.29 24.29 -10.20
C PRO A 34 -7.86 23.74 -10.20
N PHE A 35 -7.13 23.99 -11.29
CA PHE A 35 -5.70 23.67 -11.39
C PHE A 35 -4.99 24.74 -12.23
N GLY A 36 -3.68 24.90 -12.04
CA GLY A 36 -2.91 25.88 -12.79
C GLY A 36 -1.58 26.25 -12.12
N PRO A 37 -0.83 27.16 -12.73
CA PRO A 37 0.34 27.79 -12.11
C PRO A 37 0.03 28.34 -10.72
N GLY A 38 0.92 28.12 -9.76
CA GLY A 38 0.77 28.62 -8.39
C GLY A 38 -0.19 27.82 -7.50
N ASP A 39 -0.73 26.69 -7.97
CA ASP A 39 -1.52 25.78 -7.14
C ASP A 39 -0.72 25.25 -5.93
N ASP A 40 -1.21 25.52 -4.72
CA ASP A 40 -0.58 25.16 -3.46
C ASP A 40 -1.14 23.84 -2.87
N CYS A 41 -2.18 23.29 -3.47
CA CYS A 41 -2.92 22.16 -2.93
C CYS A 41 -2.87 20.94 -3.83
N PHE A 42 -3.39 21.03 -5.06
CA PHE A 42 -3.69 19.84 -5.86
C PHE A 42 -2.44 19.26 -6.56
N VAL A 43 -1.67 20.07 -7.28
CA VAL A 43 -0.42 19.64 -7.93
C VAL A 43 0.63 19.20 -6.89
N PRO A 44 0.89 19.95 -5.80
CA PRO A 44 1.77 19.48 -4.72
C PRO A 44 1.32 18.16 -4.10
N PHE A 45 0.01 17.96 -3.92
CA PHE A 45 -0.55 16.70 -3.43
C PHE A 45 -0.28 15.54 -4.41
N LEU A 46 -0.46 15.75 -5.71
CA LEU A 46 -0.14 14.75 -6.73
C LEU A 46 1.34 14.37 -6.71
N ILE A 47 2.23 15.36 -6.61
CA ILE A 47 3.68 15.15 -6.53
C ILE A 47 4.05 14.40 -5.25
N ALA A 48 3.49 14.79 -4.10
CA ALA A 48 3.73 14.11 -2.83
C ALA A 48 3.26 12.64 -2.88
N LYS A 49 2.12 12.38 -3.54
CA LYS A 49 1.65 11.02 -3.79
C LYS A 49 2.59 10.26 -4.72
N ALA A 50 3.06 10.89 -5.80
CA ALA A 50 3.97 10.27 -6.76
C ALA A 50 5.34 9.95 -6.17
N LYS A 51 5.77 10.68 -5.14
CA LYS A 51 6.98 10.39 -4.34
C LYS A 51 6.76 9.32 -3.26
N SER A 52 5.50 8.95 -2.97
CA SER A 52 5.18 7.96 -1.94
C SER A 52 5.07 6.53 -2.53
N ALA A 53 5.11 5.52 -1.67
CA ALA A 53 4.84 4.12 -2.07
C ALA A 53 3.46 3.92 -2.73
N TRP A 54 2.54 4.89 -2.59
CA TRP A 54 1.20 4.86 -3.18
C TRP A 54 1.15 5.34 -4.64
N ALA A 55 2.27 5.77 -5.22
CA ALA A 55 2.35 6.29 -6.59
C ALA A 55 1.87 5.32 -7.67
N LYS A 56 1.95 4.02 -7.41
CA LYS A 56 1.64 2.97 -8.40
C LYS A 56 0.16 2.61 -8.47
N PHE A 57 -0.64 3.05 -7.50
CA PHE A 57 -2.01 2.58 -7.31
C PHE A 57 -3.08 3.56 -7.82
N ILE A 58 -4.03 2.98 -8.55
CA ILE A 58 -5.31 3.57 -8.94
C ILE A 58 -6.36 3.07 -7.95
N ILE A 59 -6.99 3.99 -7.22
CA ILE A 59 -8.04 3.64 -6.26
C ILE A 59 -9.39 3.59 -7.00
N GLY A 60 -10.04 2.43 -6.96
CA GLY A 60 -11.29 2.17 -7.67
C GLY A 60 -11.08 1.66 -9.09
N SER A 61 -12.11 1.82 -9.94
CA SER A 61 -12.10 1.30 -11.31
C SER A 61 -11.21 2.09 -12.26
N GLY A 62 -10.75 3.29 -11.87
CA GLY A 62 -10.00 4.20 -12.74
C GLY A 62 -10.82 4.88 -13.84
N LYS A 63 -12.11 4.56 -13.96
CA LYS A 63 -13.01 5.06 -15.02
C LYS A 63 -13.87 6.24 -14.57
N ASN A 64 -13.61 6.80 -13.40
CA ASN A 64 -14.38 7.91 -12.86
C ASN A 64 -14.11 9.19 -13.66
N LEU A 65 -15.19 9.86 -14.04
CA LEU A 65 -15.15 11.10 -14.81
C LEU A 65 -15.23 12.31 -13.87
N CYS A 66 -14.41 13.32 -14.16
CA CYS A 66 -14.39 14.58 -13.44
C CYS A 66 -14.28 15.76 -14.41
N ASN A 67 -14.77 16.93 -13.99
CA ASN A 67 -14.45 18.20 -14.65
C ASN A 67 -13.30 18.87 -13.91
N PHE A 68 -12.33 19.36 -14.67
CA PHE A 68 -11.25 20.24 -14.20
C PHE A 68 -11.44 21.61 -14.84
N THR A 69 -10.93 22.65 -14.18
CA THR A 69 -11.04 24.03 -14.66
C THR A 69 -9.69 24.70 -14.54
N TYR A 70 -9.14 25.19 -15.65
CA TYR A 70 -7.87 25.91 -15.63
C TYR A 70 -8.02 27.26 -14.90
N VAL A 71 -7.02 27.63 -14.09
CA VAL A 71 -7.10 28.81 -13.20
C VAL A 71 -7.36 30.12 -13.94
N GLU A 72 -6.84 30.30 -15.15
CA GLU A 72 -7.11 31.51 -15.95
C GLU A 72 -8.54 31.52 -16.51
N ASN A 73 -9.09 30.35 -16.84
CA ASN A 73 -10.51 30.24 -17.21
C ASN A 73 -11.41 30.59 -16.01
N VAL A 74 -10.99 30.27 -14.79
CA VAL A 74 -11.69 30.72 -13.57
C VAL A 74 -11.62 32.24 -13.42
N ALA A 75 -10.46 32.86 -13.66
CA ALA A 75 -10.34 34.31 -13.66
C ALA A 75 -11.22 34.95 -14.74
N HIS A 76 -11.24 34.40 -15.95
CA HIS A 76 -12.11 34.83 -17.04
C HIS A 76 -13.60 34.73 -16.65
N ALA A 77 -14.02 33.65 -15.99
CA ALA A 77 -15.39 33.51 -15.50
C ALA A 77 -15.78 34.61 -14.49
N ASN A 78 -14.86 35.05 -13.64
CA ASN A 78 -15.10 36.16 -12.72
C ASN A 78 -15.29 37.48 -13.48
N ILE A 79 -14.46 37.74 -14.50
CA ILE A 79 -14.58 38.95 -15.35
C ILE A 79 -15.92 38.95 -16.09
N CYS A 80 -16.32 37.83 -16.70
CA CYS A 80 -17.62 37.73 -17.37
C CYS A 80 -18.78 37.94 -16.37
N ALA A 81 -18.68 37.36 -15.18
CA ALA A 81 -19.72 37.49 -14.15
C ALA A 81 -19.86 38.95 -13.67
N GLU A 82 -18.74 39.64 -13.44
CA GLU A 82 -18.73 41.06 -13.09
C GLU A 82 -19.36 41.92 -14.19
N GLN A 83 -18.97 41.71 -15.45
CA GLN A 83 -19.50 42.47 -16.58
C GLN A 83 -21.03 42.37 -16.67
N VAL A 84 -21.58 41.16 -16.54
CA VAL A 84 -23.03 40.95 -16.58
C VAL A 84 -23.73 41.45 -15.32
N LEU A 85 -23.09 41.39 -14.15
CA LEU A 85 -23.63 42.01 -12.94
C LEU A 85 -23.71 43.53 -13.05
N CYS A 86 -22.78 44.18 -13.76
CA CYS A 86 -22.78 45.62 -13.98
C CYS A 86 -23.77 46.06 -15.07
N SER A 87 -23.94 45.28 -16.15
CA SER A 87 -24.81 45.65 -17.28
C SER A 87 -26.24 45.13 -17.16
N GLU A 88 -26.43 43.89 -16.73
CA GLU A 88 -27.71 43.17 -16.75
C GLU A 88 -27.94 42.38 -15.44
N ALA A 89 -27.75 43.05 -14.30
CA ALA A 89 -27.82 42.45 -12.97
C ALA A 89 -29.05 41.55 -12.75
N ALA A 90 -30.23 41.95 -13.26
CA ALA A 90 -31.48 41.21 -13.08
C ALA A 90 -31.42 39.75 -13.59
N SER A 91 -30.58 39.46 -14.59
CA SER A 91 -30.44 38.12 -15.16
C SER A 91 -29.60 37.19 -14.28
N VAL A 92 -28.56 37.71 -13.62
CA VAL A 92 -27.50 36.92 -12.96
C VAL A 92 -27.48 37.08 -11.44
N ALA A 93 -27.94 38.20 -10.91
CA ALA A 93 -27.91 38.52 -9.48
C ALA A 93 -28.67 37.48 -8.63
N GLY A 94 -28.12 37.16 -7.46
CA GLY A 94 -28.68 36.21 -6.49
C GLY A 94 -28.67 34.75 -6.95
N LYS A 95 -27.85 34.39 -7.96
CA LYS A 95 -27.82 33.03 -8.52
C LYS A 95 -26.43 32.39 -8.39
N PRO A 96 -26.38 31.08 -8.12
CA PRO A 96 -25.14 30.31 -8.24
C PRO A 96 -24.97 29.73 -9.64
N PHE A 97 -23.71 29.58 -10.06
CA PHE A 97 -23.29 29.08 -11.38
C PHE A 97 -22.13 28.10 -11.24
N PHE A 98 -22.20 26.96 -11.92
CA PHE A 98 -21.06 26.04 -12.01
C PHE A 98 -20.14 26.47 -13.16
N ILE A 99 -18.84 26.55 -12.87
CA ILE A 99 -17.80 26.89 -13.84
C ILE A 99 -16.93 25.65 -14.07
N THR A 100 -16.84 25.25 -15.33
CA THR A 100 -16.06 24.10 -15.81
C THR A 100 -15.57 24.36 -17.24
N ASP A 101 -14.50 23.69 -17.66
CA ASP A 101 -14.00 23.77 -19.04
C ASP A 101 -14.78 22.88 -20.04
N HIS A 102 -16.02 22.50 -19.68
CA HIS A 102 -16.95 21.62 -20.42
C HIS A 102 -16.51 20.17 -20.63
N GLU A 103 -15.21 19.92 -20.79
CA GLU A 103 -14.64 18.60 -21.04
C GLU A 103 -14.78 17.68 -19.82
N LYS A 104 -15.26 16.46 -20.07
CA LYS A 104 -15.34 15.38 -19.08
C LYS A 104 -14.17 14.44 -19.31
N VAL A 105 -13.17 14.51 -18.44
CA VAL A 105 -11.99 13.67 -18.53
C VAL A 105 -11.99 12.62 -17.43
N LYS A 106 -11.31 11.50 -17.67
CA LYS A 106 -11.08 10.51 -16.62
C LYS A 106 -10.12 11.10 -15.60
N PHE A 107 -10.49 11.06 -14.33
CA PHE A 107 -9.71 11.61 -13.23
C PHE A 107 -8.27 11.12 -13.24
N TRP A 108 -8.08 9.80 -13.40
CA TRP A 108 -6.74 9.20 -13.38
C TRP A 108 -5.92 9.50 -14.63
N ASP A 109 -6.55 9.69 -15.79
CA ASP A 109 -5.82 10.07 -17.01
C ASP A 109 -5.34 11.52 -16.92
N PHE A 110 -6.19 12.43 -16.44
CA PHE A 110 -5.80 13.83 -16.18
C PHE A 110 -4.61 13.92 -15.21
N ASN A 111 -4.69 13.26 -14.05
CA ASN A 111 -3.58 13.23 -13.09
C ASN A 111 -2.32 12.59 -13.69
N SER A 112 -2.48 11.57 -14.53
CA SER A 112 -1.36 10.89 -15.19
C SER A 112 -0.64 11.83 -16.16
N ASN A 113 -1.37 12.63 -16.93
CA ASN A 113 -0.78 13.58 -17.87
C ASN A 113 0.09 14.64 -17.15
N ILE A 114 -0.39 15.17 -16.02
CA ILE A 114 0.40 16.11 -15.19
C ILE A 114 1.65 15.41 -14.63
N LEU A 115 1.50 14.20 -14.08
CA LEU A 115 2.62 13.44 -13.50
C LEU A 115 3.68 13.06 -14.55
N GLU A 116 3.25 12.60 -15.73
CA GLU A 116 4.14 12.26 -16.85
C GLU A 116 4.89 13.51 -17.34
N GLY A 117 4.20 14.65 -17.46
CA GLY A 117 4.83 15.93 -17.80
C GLY A 117 5.90 16.37 -16.81
N LEU A 118 5.74 16.03 -15.52
CA LEU A 118 6.71 16.31 -14.46
C LEU A 118 7.78 15.21 -14.28
N GLY A 119 7.80 14.19 -15.16
CA GLY A 119 8.77 13.10 -15.14
C GLY A 119 8.50 11.99 -14.12
N TYR A 120 7.27 11.89 -13.59
CA TYR A 120 6.84 10.82 -12.70
C TYR A 120 6.19 9.65 -13.47
N GLN A 121 6.21 8.46 -12.87
CA GLN A 121 5.63 7.26 -13.47
C GLN A 121 4.11 7.25 -13.33
N ARG A 122 3.44 6.77 -14.39
CA ARG A 122 1.98 6.57 -14.41
C ARG A 122 1.55 5.48 -13.40
N PRO A 123 0.49 5.70 -12.58
CA PRO A 123 -0.11 4.63 -11.78
C PRO A 123 -0.74 3.56 -12.70
N LYS A 124 -0.58 2.28 -12.36
CA LYS A 124 -1.04 1.14 -13.21
C LYS A 124 -1.87 0.10 -12.44
N ILE A 125 -1.68 -0.01 -11.14
CA ILE A 125 -2.25 -1.11 -10.34
C ILE A 125 -3.59 -0.68 -9.78
N HIS A 126 -4.66 -1.40 -10.10
CA HIS A 126 -6.00 -1.09 -9.58
C HIS A 126 -6.22 -1.70 -8.19
N LEU A 127 -6.63 -0.87 -7.23
CA LEU A 127 -7.05 -1.29 -5.90
C LEU A 127 -8.55 -1.04 -5.71
N PRO A 128 -9.35 -2.05 -5.33
CA PRO A 128 -10.76 -1.86 -5.03
C PRO A 128 -10.96 -0.84 -3.89
N ALA A 129 -11.79 0.18 -4.11
CA ALA A 129 -12.01 1.25 -3.12
C ALA A 129 -12.51 0.71 -1.76
N LYS A 130 -13.32 -0.36 -1.77
CA LYS A 130 -13.80 -1.04 -0.55
C LYS A 130 -12.66 -1.63 0.28
N LEU A 131 -11.63 -2.19 -0.37
CA LEU A 131 -10.46 -2.75 0.32
C LEU A 131 -9.65 -1.64 1.00
N VAL A 132 -9.41 -0.54 0.28
CA VAL A 132 -8.71 0.63 0.83
C VAL A 132 -9.48 1.23 2.01
N LEU A 133 -10.81 1.34 1.90
CA LEU A 133 -11.66 1.81 2.98
C LEU A 133 -11.60 0.89 4.22
N LEU A 134 -11.64 -0.43 4.01
CA LEU A 134 -11.49 -1.41 5.10
C LEU A 134 -10.15 -1.23 5.81
N LEU A 135 -9.05 -1.10 5.08
CA LEU A 135 -7.72 -0.86 5.65
C LEU A 135 -7.69 0.42 6.50
N ILE A 136 -8.27 1.52 6.01
CA ILE A 136 -8.36 2.79 6.76
C ILE A 136 -9.15 2.60 8.07
N VAL A 137 -10.27 1.87 8.04
CA VAL A 137 -11.08 1.61 9.23
C VAL A 137 -10.33 0.73 10.24
N LEU A 138 -9.66 -0.33 9.77
CA LEU A 138 -8.85 -1.21 10.62
C LEU A 138 -7.70 -0.45 11.29
N VAL A 139 -6.99 0.38 10.53
CA VAL A 139 -5.89 1.21 11.03
C VAL A 139 -6.39 2.25 12.06
N LYS A 140 -7.54 2.89 11.80
CA LYS A 140 -8.18 3.79 12.77
C LYS A 140 -8.65 3.06 14.04
N GLY A 141 -9.15 1.84 13.91
CA GLY A 141 -9.62 1.02 15.03
C GLY A 141 -8.49 0.42 15.89
N ALA A 142 -7.31 0.19 15.31
CA ALA A 142 -6.20 -0.52 15.96
C ALA A 142 -5.32 0.34 16.88
N GLY A 143 -5.48 1.67 16.95
CA GLY A 143 -4.69 2.45 17.91
C GLY A 143 -4.78 3.97 17.77
N GLN A 144 -5.68 4.59 18.53
CA GLN A 144 -5.86 6.05 18.56
C GLN A 144 -4.86 6.79 19.50
N LYS A 145 -3.96 6.10 20.22
CA LYS A 145 -3.12 6.76 21.25
C LYS A 145 -1.64 6.98 20.92
N SER A 146 -1.06 6.39 19.87
CA SER A 146 0.39 6.55 19.60
C SER A 146 0.77 6.90 18.16
N LEU A 147 -0.12 6.72 17.18
CA LEU A 147 0.20 6.92 15.75
C LEU A 147 -0.34 8.22 15.15
N SER A 148 -0.81 9.15 15.97
CA SER A 148 -1.58 10.31 15.49
C SER A 148 -0.74 11.42 14.83
N ARG A 149 0.59 11.28 14.75
CA ARG A 149 1.48 12.35 14.27
C ARG A 149 2.04 12.13 12.86
N SER A 150 1.72 11.02 12.20
CA SER A 150 2.28 10.68 10.88
C SER A 150 1.25 10.08 9.92
N TYR A 151 -0.03 10.45 10.04
CA TYR A 151 -1.00 10.12 9.00
C TYR A 151 -0.80 11.07 7.82
N SER A 152 -0.34 10.52 6.70
CA SER A 152 -0.32 11.26 5.44
C SER A 152 -1.75 11.66 5.06
N PRO A 153 -1.97 12.87 4.49
CA PRO A 153 -3.29 13.34 4.07
C PRO A 153 -3.93 12.48 2.95
N LEU A 154 -3.18 11.49 2.44
CA LEU A 154 -3.55 10.59 1.34
C LEU A 154 -4.60 9.53 1.71
N LEU A 155 -4.74 9.19 3.01
CA LEU A 155 -5.52 8.01 3.43
C LEU A 155 -6.72 8.36 4.33
N THR A 156 -7.53 9.33 3.90
CA THR A 156 -8.83 9.60 4.53
C THR A 156 -9.97 8.94 3.77
N PRO A 157 -11.06 8.52 4.45
CA PRO A 157 -12.25 8.01 3.78
C PRO A 157 -12.85 9.00 2.76
N ALA A 158 -12.77 10.30 3.06
CA ALA A 158 -13.19 11.37 2.17
C ALA A 158 -12.39 11.37 0.87
N MET A 159 -11.06 11.27 0.94
CA MET A 159 -10.22 11.20 -0.26
C MET A 159 -10.49 9.95 -1.10
N VAL A 160 -10.67 8.78 -0.47
CA VAL A 160 -11.04 7.55 -1.19
C VAL A 160 -12.34 7.73 -1.97
N HIS A 161 -13.34 8.38 -1.36
CA HIS A 161 -14.59 8.69 -2.03
C HIS A 161 -14.40 9.70 -3.19
N VAL A 162 -13.60 10.75 -2.98
CA VAL A 162 -13.29 11.74 -4.02
C VAL A 162 -12.62 11.11 -5.24
N VAL A 163 -11.61 10.27 -5.05
CA VAL A 163 -10.82 9.70 -6.16
C VAL A 163 -11.47 8.50 -6.86
N SER A 164 -12.54 7.93 -6.29
CA SER A 164 -13.23 6.76 -6.85
C SER A 164 -14.60 7.05 -7.46
N CYS A 165 -15.26 8.15 -7.06
CA CYS A 165 -16.58 8.51 -7.57
C CYS A 165 -16.49 9.44 -8.79
N THR A 166 -17.39 9.24 -9.74
CA THR A 166 -17.62 10.17 -10.86
C THR A 166 -18.32 11.43 -10.35
N LYS A 167 -17.76 12.61 -10.62
CA LYS A 167 -18.36 13.91 -10.29
C LYS A 167 -18.25 14.85 -11.48
N THR A 168 -19.38 15.09 -12.14
CA THR A 168 -19.45 16.02 -13.28
C THR A 168 -20.48 17.10 -13.00
N PHE A 169 -20.21 18.32 -13.45
CA PHE A 169 -21.07 19.49 -13.29
C PHE A 169 -21.48 20.06 -14.64
N ASP A 170 -22.66 20.66 -14.68
CA ASP A 170 -23.19 21.31 -15.87
C ASP A 170 -23.01 22.84 -15.78
N SER A 171 -22.23 23.40 -16.71
CA SER A 171 -21.95 24.83 -16.83
C SER A 171 -22.82 25.53 -17.89
N SER A 172 -23.82 24.85 -18.47
CA SER A 172 -24.74 25.41 -19.47
C SER A 172 -25.49 26.66 -19.00
N LYS A 173 -25.67 26.82 -17.68
CA LYS A 173 -26.27 28.03 -17.09
C LYS A 173 -25.32 29.22 -17.14
N ALA A 174 -24.02 29.01 -16.88
CA ALA A 174 -23.00 30.05 -16.94
C ALA A 174 -22.78 30.52 -18.37
N GLN A 175 -22.76 29.60 -19.33
CA GLN A 175 -22.60 29.93 -20.74
C GLN A 175 -23.75 30.80 -21.27
N ARG A 176 -25.00 30.49 -20.91
CA ARG A 176 -26.17 31.23 -21.39
C ARG A 176 -26.39 32.59 -20.73
N LEU A 177 -26.15 32.68 -19.42
CA LEU A 177 -26.51 33.88 -18.65
C LEU A 177 -25.32 34.79 -18.36
N ILE A 178 -24.12 34.25 -18.25
CA ILE A 178 -22.89 35.02 -17.98
C ILE A 178 -22.07 35.21 -19.28
N GLY A 179 -22.36 34.42 -20.33
CA GLY A 179 -21.56 34.44 -21.56
C GLY A 179 -20.19 33.76 -21.42
N TYR A 180 -19.98 33.01 -20.34
CA TYR A 180 -18.71 32.33 -20.08
C TYR A 180 -18.46 31.20 -21.08
N SER A 181 -17.27 31.20 -21.67
CA SER A 181 -16.67 30.08 -22.40
C SER A 181 -15.20 29.96 -21.99
N PRO A 182 -14.65 28.75 -21.84
CA PRO A 182 -13.22 28.57 -21.58
C PRO A 182 -12.41 29.16 -22.74
N VAL A 183 -11.36 29.89 -22.40
CA VAL A 183 -10.46 30.56 -23.36
C VAL A 183 -9.26 29.68 -23.65
N THR A 184 -8.74 29.03 -22.62
CA THR A 184 -7.60 28.11 -22.69
C THR A 184 -8.11 26.67 -22.70
N SER A 185 -7.57 25.85 -23.59
CA SER A 185 -7.89 24.43 -23.64
C SER A 185 -7.32 23.68 -22.42
N LEU A 186 -7.88 22.51 -22.11
CA LEU A 186 -7.39 21.71 -20.99
C LEU A 186 -5.95 21.24 -21.20
N GLU A 187 -5.60 20.89 -22.44
CA GLU A 187 -4.26 20.43 -22.83
C GLU A 187 -3.23 21.55 -22.68
N ASP A 188 -3.54 22.75 -23.15
CA ASP A 188 -2.69 23.94 -22.98
C ASP A 188 -2.52 24.25 -21.49
N GLY A 189 -3.62 24.24 -20.72
CA GLY A 189 -3.59 24.45 -19.28
C GLY A 189 -2.70 23.46 -18.54
N ILE A 190 -2.71 22.17 -18.92
CA ILE A 190 -1.83 21.14 -18.36
C ILE A 190 -0.37 21.47 -18.68
N SER A 191 -0.05 21.81 -19.94
CA SER A 191 1.34 22.09 -20.34
C SER A 191 1.95 23.28 -19.59
N VAL A 192 1.20 24.38 -19.47
CA VAL A 192 1.61 25.58 -18.71
C VAL A 192 1.75 25.27 -17.22
N THR A 193 0.85 24.44 -16.66
CA THR A 193 0.95 23.98 -15.27
C THR A 193 2.24 23.18 -15.06
N VAL A 194 2.52 22.20 -15.92
CA VAL A 194 3.73 21.37 -15.84
C VAL A 194 5.00 22.23 -15.92
N GLU A 195 5.02 23.22 -16.82
CA GLU A 195 6.14 24.16 -16.95
C GLU A 195 6.35 24.97 -15.65
N SER A 196 5.28 25.50 -15.07
CA SER A 196 5.33 26.24 -13.80
C SER A 196 5.89 25.41 -12.64
N PHE A 197 5.59 24.12 -12.60
CA PHE A 197 6.07 23.18 -11.57
C PHE A 197 7.35 22.42 -11.97
N SER A 198 8.03 22.82 -13.05
CA SER A 198 9.27 22.18 -13.52
C SER A 198 10.37 22.10 -12.45
N GLN A 199 10.39 23.01 -11.48
CA GLN A 199 11.31 22.97 -10.34
C GLN A 199 11.07 21.78 -9.40
N LEU A 200 9.82 21.30 -9.33
CA LEU A 200 9.41 20.13 -8.54
C LEU A 200 9.39 18.85 -9.38
N ALA A 201 9.67 18.95 -10.69
CA ALA A 201 9.94 17.79 -11.52
C ALA A 201 11.10 17.01 -10.89
N ASN A 202 11.06 15.68 -11.00
CA ASN A 202 12.19 14.87 -10.56
C ASN A 202 13.42 15.34 -11.35
N GLY A 203 14.35 16.01 -10.67
CA GLY A 203 15.55 16.56 -11.29
C GLY A 203 16.40 15.42 -11.84
N LEU A 204 16.16 15.06 -13.10
CA LEU A 204 17.01 14.28 -13.98
C LEU A 204 16.39 14.30 -15.39
N PRO A 205 17.11 14.79 -16.41
CA PRO A 205 16.71 14.61 -17.79
C PRO A 205 16.82 13.13 -18.12
N TYR A 206 15.78 12.55 -18.71
CA TYR A 206 15.96 11.35 -19.55
C TYR A 206 16.59 10.12 -18.86
N LEU A 207 16.23 9.79 -17.62
CA LEU A 207 16.52 8.46 -17.09
C LEU A 207 15.42 7.47 -17.49
N ARG A 208 15.67 6.85 -18.64
CA ARG A 208 15.79 5.39 -18.75
C ARG A 208 14.86 4.65 -17.79
N GLN A 209 13.73 4.19 -18.35
CA GLN A 209 13.18 2.85 -18.10
C GLN A 209 14.09 2.08 -17.14
N LYS A 210 13.75 2.05 -15.85
CA LYS A 210 14.46 1.24 -14.85
C LYS A 210 14.45 -0.16 -15.42
N ASP A 211 15.60 -0.60 -15.93
CA ASP A 211 15.72 -1.89 -16.57
C ASP A 211 15.24 -2.92 -15.55
N PHE A 212 14.20 -3.67 -15.91
CA PHE A 212 13.67 -4.80 -15.16
C PHE A 212 14.70 -5.95 -15.00
N SER A 213 15.99 -5.69 -15.22
CA SER A 213 17.07 -6.66 -15.24
C SER A 213 17.89 -6.71 -13.95
N GLN A 214 17.71 -5.76 -13.02
CA GLN A 214 18.35 -5.83 -11.70
C GLN A 214 17.38 -6.41 -10.66
N PRO A 215 17.64 -7.62 -10.13
CA PRO A 215 16.73 -8.28 -9.18
C PRO A 215 16.69 -7.52 -7.84
N SER A 216 15.50 -7.40 -7.25
CA SER A 216 15.32 -6.77 -5.93
C SER A 216 16.01 -7.60 -4.85
N LYS A 217 16.43 -7.00 -3.72
CA LYS A 217 17.00 -7.80 -2.61
C LYS A 217 15.98 -8.81 -2.07
N ALA A 218 14.69 -8.49 -2.15
CA ALA A 218 13.60 -9.41 -1.82
C ALA A 218 13.62 -10.67 -2.69
N GLU A 219 13.84 -10.51 -3.99
CA GLU A 219 13.98 -11.62 -4.95
C GLU A 219 15.22 -12.47 -4.68
N LEU A 220 16.34 -11.81 -4.33
CA LEU A 220 17.58 -12.49 -3.91
C LEU A 220 17.38 -13.27 -2.60
N LEU A 221 16.68 -12.71 -1.60
CA LEU A 221 16.37 -13.37 -0.33
C LEU A 221 15.46 -14.59 -0.51
N LEU A 222 14.56 -14.54 -1.49
CA LEU A 222 13.67 -15.64 -1.85
C LEU A 222 14.34 -16.69 -2.75
N GLY A 223 15.61 -16.51 -3.07
CA GLY A 223 16.43 -17.45 -3.84
C GLY A 223 16.25 -17.40 -5.35
N SER A 224 15.56 -16.36 -5.87
CA SER A 224 15.27 -16.11 -7.30
C SER A 224 14.64 -17.30 -8.04
N GLY A 225 13.39 -17.17 -8.48
CA GLY A 225 12.69 -18.23 -9.23
C GLY A 225 11.20 -18.31 -8.89
N LYS A 226 10.58 -19.46 -9.16
CA LYS A 226 9.11 -19.64 -9.08
C LYS A 226 8.48 -19.22 -7.75
N VAL A 227 9.17 -19.41 -6.62
CA VAL A 227 8.69 -19.02 -5.29
C VAL A 227 8.72 -17.50 -5.11
N ALA A 228 9.79 -16.85 -5.58
CA ALA A 228 9.88 -15.39 -5.58
C ALA A 228 8.80 -14.77 -6.47
N ASP A 229 8.56 -15.34 -7.65
CA ASP A 229 7.52 -14.87 -8.57
C ASP A 229 6.10 -14.97 -7.97
N ILE A 230 5.84 -16.02 -7.19
CA ILE A 230 4.56 -16.23 -6.50
C ILE A 230 4.41 -15.28 -5.30
N LEU A 231 5.42 -15.17 -4.44
CA LEU A 231 5.34 -14.36 -3.22
C LEU A 231 5.41 -12.85 -3.51
N LEU A 232 6.07 -12.44 -4.60
CA LEU A 232 6.13 -11.05 -5.07
C LEU A 232 5.01 -10.72 -6.08
N TRP A 233 4.07 -11.64 -6.33
CA TRP A 233 2.93 -11.42 -7.23
C TRP A 233 3.30 -11.06 -8.68
N ARG A 234 4.45 -11.53 -9.17
CA ARG A 234 4.87 -11.31 -10.57
C ARG A 234 4.02 -12.11 -11.56
N ASP A 235 3.54 -13.28 -11.14
CA ASP A 235 2.55 -14.09 -11.87
C ASP A 235 1.25 -14.17 -11.06
N GLU A 236 0.32 -13.25 -11.34
CA GLU A 236 -0.96 -13.15 -10.63
C GLU A 236 -1.77 -14.45 -10.68
N LYS A 237 -1.72 -15.18 -11.80
CA LYS A 237 -2.49 -16.43 -11.98
C LYS A 237 -1.95 -17.53 -11.08
N ARG A 238 -0.63 -17.73 -11.06
CA ARG A 238 0.00 -18.72 -10.18
C ARG A 238 -0.14 -18.36 -8.71
N THR A 239 -0.01 -17.07 -8.39
CA THR A 239 -0.16 -16.56 -7.02
C THR A 239 -1.57 -16.77 -6.51
N PHE A 240 -2.58 -16.40 -7.31
CA PHE A 240 -3.98 -16.60 -6.96
C PHE A 240 -4.34 -18.09 -6.84
N THR A 241 -3.81 -18.94 -7.74
CA THR A 241 -4.02 -20.39 -7.67
C THR A 241 -3.40 -20.98 -6.39
N CYS A 242 -2.19 -20.54 -6.03
CA CYS A 242 -1.52 -20.95 -4.80
C CYS A 242 -2.30 -20.50 -3.55
N LEU A 243 -2.74 -19.23 -3.50
CA LEU A 243 -3.56 -18.69 -2.42
C LEU A 243 -4.91 -19.43 -2.29
N LEU A 244 -5.57 -19.71 -3.41
CA LEU A 244 -6.81 -20.48 -3.44
C LEU A 244 -6.58 -21.91 -2.92
N GLY A 245 -5.50 -22.56 -3.35
CA GLY A 245 -5.11 -23.88 -2.85
C GLY A 245 -4.84 -23.88 -1.34
N LEU A 246 -4.06 -22.91 -0.85
CA LEU A 246 -3.79 -22.74 0.58
C LEU A 246 -5.07 -22.46 1.38
N PHE A 247 -5.99 -21.65 0.83
CA PHE A 247 -7.28 -21.37 1.45
C PHE A 247 -8.16 -22.63 1.55
N LEU A 248 -8.23 -23.43 0.48
CA LEU A 248 -8.98 -24.70 0.49
C LEU A 248 -8.39 -25.69 1.50
N LEU A 249 -7.06 -25.77 1.58
CA LEU A 249 -6.34 -26.62 2.53
C LEU A 249 -6.57 -26.14 3.97
N PHE A 250 -6.50 -24.83 4.20
CA PHE A 250 -6.85 -24.20 5.48
C PHE A 250 -8.30 -24.49 5.88
N HIS A 251 -9.23 -24.42 4.93
CA HIS A 251 -10.64 -24.73 5.17
C HIS A 251 -10.86 -26.20 5.56
N TRP A 252 -10.20 -27.12 4.84
CA TRP A 252 -10.28 -28.57 5.09
C TRP A 252 -9.77 -28.96 6.48
N PHE A 253 -8.62 -28.42 6.87
CA PHE A 253 -7.97 -28.79 8.12
C PHE A 253 -8.48 -28.03 9.34
N LEU A 254 -8.80 -26.74 9.22
CA LEU A 254 -8.94 -25.84 10.38
C LEU A 254 -10.33 -25.21 10.54
N LEU A 255 -11.11 -25.01 9.47
CA LEU A 255 -12.48 -24.47 9.56
C LEU A 255 -13.57 -25.54 9.62
N SER A 256 -13.28 -26.76 9.15
CA SER A 256 -14.27 -27.84 9.06
C SER A 256 -14.75 -28.39 10.42
N GLY A 257 -14.34 -27.81 11.55
CA GLY A 257 -14.70 -28.27 12.90
C GLY A 257 -14.17 -29.67 13.26
N ARG A 258 -13.27 -30.23 12.43
CA ARG A 258 -12.69 -31.57 12.57
C ARG A 258 -11.34 -31.49 13.26
N THR A 259 -10.97 -32.54 14.00
CA THR A 259 -9.60 -32.66 14.53
C THR A 259 -8.61 -32.89 13.39
N PHE A 260 -7.38 -32.41 13.55
CA PHE A 260 -6.31 -32.59 12.58
C PHE A 260 -6.14 -34.06 12.15
N ILE A 261 -6.19 -34.97 13.12
CA ILE A 261 -6.09 -36.43 12.90
C ILE A 261 -7.21 -36.93 11.98
N SER A 262 -8.46 -36.51 12.23
CA SER A 262 -9.61 -36.92 11.40
C SER A 262 -9.51 -36.38 9.97
N SER A 263 -9.07 -35.13 9.80
CA SER A 263 -8.86 -34.51 8.49
C SER A 263 -7.74 -35.20 7.71
N THR A 264 -6.63 -35.55 8.36
CA THR A 264 -5.52 -36.30 7.76
C THR A 264 -5.95 -37.71 7.35
N ALA A 265 -6.67 -38.42 8.22
CA ALA A 265 -7.17 -39.77 7.91
C ALA A 265 -8.12 -39.77 6.70
N LYS A 266 -9.01 -38.78 6.59
CA LYS A 266 -9.91 -38.63 5.43
C LYS A 266 -9.17 -38.26 4.15
N LEU A 267 -8.13 -37.42 4.25
CA LEU A 267 -7.28 -37.10 3.10
C LEU A 267 -6.52 -38.34 2.59
N LEU A 268 -5.96 -39.13 3.51
CA LEU A 268 -5.29 -40.39 3.19
C LEU A 268 -6.27 -41.41 2.59
N LEU A 269 -7.49 -41.50 3.11
CA LEU A 269 -8.53 -42.36 2.56
C LEU A 269 -8.92 -41.93 1.14
N LEU A 270 -9.08 -40.63 0.90
CA LEU A 270 -9.37 -40.08 -0.43
C LEU A 270 -8.21 -40.38 -1.40
N LEU A 271 -6.97 -40.15 -0.98
CA LEU A 271 -5.79 -40.42 -1.79
C LEU A 271 -5.66 -41.91 -2.11
N SER A 272 -5.87 -42.78 -1.12
CA SER A 272 -5.86 -44.23 -1.30
C SER A 272 -6.97 -44.68 -2.25
N SER A 273 -8.18 -44.11 -2.14
CA SER A 273 -9.28 -44.38 -3.07
C SER A 273 -8.95 -43.92 -4.49
N ILE A 274 -8.32 -42.75 -4.66
CA ILE A 274 -7.92 -42.24 -5.98
C ILE A 274 -6.85 -43.15 -6.59
N LEU A 275 -5.83 -43.51 -5.81
CA LEU A 275 -4.76 -44.42 -6.25
C LEU A 275 -5.32 -45.81 -6.59
N PHE A 276 -6.28 -46.31 -5.81
CA PHE A 276 -6.97 -47.56 -6.08
C PHE A 276 -7.79 -47.49 -7.37
N SER A 277 -8.61 -46.44 -7.55
CA SER A 277 -9.35 -46.20 -8.79
C SER A 277 -8.42 -46.07 -10.01
N HIS A 278 -7.29 -45.36 -9.86
CA HIS A 278 -6.28 -45.23 -10.90
C HIS A 278 -5.60 -46.57 -11.24
N GLY A 279 -5.35 -47.42 -10.24
CA GLY A 279 -4.78 -48.75 -10.44
C GLY A 279 -5.74 -49.74 -11.12
N VAL A 280 -7.04 -49.59 -10.90
CA VAL A 280 -8.11 -50.44 -11.47
C VAL A 280 -8.53 -50.00 -12.89
N LEU A 281 -8.31 -48.73 -13.26
CA LEU A 281 -8.66 -48.22 -14.59
C LEU A 281 -7.92 -48.97 -15.72
N PRO A 282 -8.61 -49.36 -16.81
CA PRO A 282 -7.98 -49.94 -17.99
C PRO A 282 -7.00 -48.95 -18.64
N CYS A 283 -5.92 -49.45 -19.25
CA CYS A 283 -4.90 -48.62 -19.90
C CYS A 283 -5.44 -47.77 -21.07
N SER A 284 -6.65 -48.09 -21.57
CA SER A 284 -7.36 -47.32 -22.59
C SER A 284 -8.85 -47.23 -22.26
N MET A 285 -9.35 -46.03 -22.04
CA MET A 285 -10.78 -45.73 -22.05
C MET A 285 -11.03 -44.50 -22.92
N PHE A 286 -12.02 -44.58 -23.83
CA PHE A 286 -12.45 -43.49 -24.70
C PHE A 286 -11.31 -42.78 -25.48
N GLY A 287 -10.35 -43.55 -26.01
CA GLY A 287 -9.29 -43.02 -26.88
C GLY A 287 -8.13 -42.31 -26.18
N PHE A 288 -8.13 -42.23 -24.84
CA PHE A 288 -7.00 -41.72 -24.05
C PHE A 288 -6.19 -42.87 -23.44
N SER A 289 -4.87 -42.86 -23.65
CA SER A 289 -3.92 -43.78 -23.02
C SER A 289 -3.57 -43.29 -21.61
N ILE A 290 -3.96 -44.05 -20.58
CA ILE A 290 -3.66 -43.72 -19.19
C ILE A 290 -2.29 -44.33 -18.84
N GLU A 291 -1.30 -43.48 -18.56
CA GLU A 291 0.03 -43.92 -18.12
C GLU A 291 -0.04 -44.49 -16.70
N LYS A 292 0.28 -45.77 -16.53
CA LYS A 292 0.28 -46.42 -15.22
C LYS A 292 1.50 -46.00 -14.42
N MET A 293 1.29 -45.61 -13.16
CA MET A 293 2.39 -45.25 -12.26
C MET A 293 3.32 -46.46 -12.02
N PRO A 294 4.64 -46.34 -12.25
CA PRO A 294 5.57 -47.43 -12.01
C PRO A 294 5.79 -47.70 -10.50
N SER A 295 6.09 -48.96 -10.16
CA SER A 295 6.31 -49.45 -8.78
C SER A 295 7.38 -48.68 -8.00
N SER A 296 8.32 -48.06 -8.70
CA SER A 296 9.42 -47.29 -8.11
C SER A 296 8.97 -46.05 -7.32
N TYR A 297 7.78 -45.51 -7.59
CA TYR A 297 7.23 -44.38 -6.81
C TYR A 297 6.76 -44.78 -5.41
N PHE A 298 6.56 -46.07 -5.14
CA PHE A 298 6.09 -46.59 -3.86
C PHE A 298 7.21 -47.22 -3.01
N GLU A 299 8.42 -47.35 -3.56
CA GLU A 299 9.59 -47.82 -2.82
C GLU A 299 10.24 -46.64 -2.08
N VAL A 300 10.00 -46.57 -0.77
CA VAL A 300 10.73 -45.64 0.10
C VAL A 300 12.12 -46.23 0.36
N SER A 301 13.17 -45.55 -0.11
CA SER A 301 14.54 -46.05 0.08
C SER A 301 14.90 -46.09 1.56
N GLU A 302 15.59 -47.15 1.98
CA GLU A 302 16.05 -47.33 3.38
C GLU A 302 16.92 -46.14 3.83
N SER A 303 17.69 -45.55 2.91
CA SER A 303 18.52 -44.37 3.16
C SER A 303 17.70 -43.15 3.57
N VAL A 304 16.54 -42.91 2.95
CA VAL A 304 15.66 -41.77 3.28
C VAL A 304 15.04 -41.96 4.66
N VAL A 305 14.60 -43.18 4.99
CA VAL A 305 14.07 -43.50 6.32
C VAL A 305 15.14 -43.33 7.39
N ARG A 306 16.33 -43.88 7.17
CA ARG A 306 17.44 -43.81 8.12
C ARG A 306 17.91 -42.37 8.33
N HIS A 307 17.97 -41.57 7.27
CA HIS A 307 18.31 -40.14 7.38
C HIS A 307 17.25 -39.36 8.17
N SER A 308 15.96 -39.63 7.93
CA SER A 308 14.86 -39.00 8.65
C SER A 308 14.89 -39.33 10.14
N LEU A 309 15.05 -40.61 10.48
CA LEU A 309 15.14 -41.08 11.87
C LEU A 309 16.35 -40.48 12.59
N ASN A 310 17.52 -40.43 11.94
CA ASN A 310 18.71 -39.83 12.51
C ASN A 310 18.55 -38.32 12.75
N THR A 311 17.84 -37.62 11.85
CA THR A 311 17.55 -36.19 12.01
C THR A 311 16.61 -35.95 13.18
N ILE A 312 15.55 -36.75 13.32
CA ILE A 312 14.62 -36.67 14.45
C ILE A 312 15.35 -36.95 15.77
N ALA A 313 16.16 -38.01 15.82
CA ALA A 313 16.95 -38.35 16.99
C ALA A 313 17.93 -37.23 17.36
N SER A 314 18.60 -36.64 16.37
CA SER A 314 19.49 -35.50 16.58
C SER A 314 18.75 -34.30 17.18
N ILE A 315 17.60 -33.91 16.61
CA ILE A 315 16.78 -32.79 17.11
C ILE A 315 16.32 -33.04 18.55
N TRP A 316 15.83 -34.25 18.84
CA TRP A 316 15.39 -34.63 20.18
C TRP A 316 16.52 -34.56 21.20
N ASN A 317 17.68 -35.12 20.85
CA ASN A 317 18.85 -35.11 21.71
C ASN A 317 19.38 -33.68 21.95
N ASN A 318 19.33 -32.82 20.94
CA ASN A 318 19.70 -31.42 21.08
C ASN A 318 18.71 -30.63 21.96
N GLY A 319 17.42 -30.93 21.87
CA GLY A 319 16.41 -30.34 22.75
C GLY A 319 16.64 -30.73 24.22
N LEU A 320 16.93 -32.00 24.47
CA LEU A 320 17.27 -32.52 25.80
C LEU A 320 18.57 -31.92 26.34
N SER A 321 19.61 -31.80 25.51
CA SER A 321 20.88 -31.18 25.93
C SER A 321 20.70 -29.69 26.26
N LEU A 322 19.86 -28.97 25.51
CA LEU A 322 19.50 -27.59 25.80
C LEU A 322 18.77 -27.48 27.15
N LEU A 323 17.75 -28.30 27.39
CA LEU A 323 17.01 -28.34 28.66
C LEU A 323 17.94 -28.66 29.84
N LYS A 324 18.85 -29.63 29.67
CA LYS A 324 19.84 -29.98 30.67
C LYS A 324 20.78 -28.82 30.97
N SER A 325 21.31 -28.16 29.94
CA SER A 325 22.19 -26.98 30.10
C SER A 325 21.50 -25.80 30.80
N VAL A 326 20.19 -25.65 30.61
CA VAL A 326 19.35 -24.64 31.26
C VAL A 326 19.13 -25.00 32.73
N SER A 327 18.90 -26.28 33.05
CA SER A 327 18.74 -26.75 34.43
C SER A 327 20.02 -26.72 35.26
N GLU A 328 21.19 -26.87 34.63
CA GLU A 328 22.50 -26.83 35.30
C GLU A 328 23.00 -25.39 35.55
N GLY A 329 22.26 -24.37 35.08
CA GLY A 329 22.51 -22.95 35.40
C GLY A 329 23.75 -22.33 34.76
N GLY A 330 24.43 -23.04 33.85
CA GLY A 330 25.76 -22.63 33.37
C GLY A 330 25.79 -21.48 32.37
N ASN A 331 24.66 -21.14 31.72
CA ASN A 331 24.68 -20.19 30.60
C ASN A 331 23.45 -19.27 30.55
N TRP A 332 23.57 -18.11 31.20
CA TRP A 332 22.52 -17.08 31.30
C TRP A 332 21.95 -16.62 29.95
N ASN A 333 22.77 -16.60 28.90
CA ASN A 333 22.31 -16.22 27.55
C ASN A 333 21.30 -17.23 26.97
N ILE A 334 21.52 -18.53 27.21
CA ILE A 334 20.59 -19.58 26.76
C ILE A 334 19.30 -19.50 27.57
N PHE A 335 19.40 -19.33 28.89
CA PHE A 335 18.26 -19.16 29.78
C PHE A 335 17.35 -17.99 29.37
N ILE A 336 17.93 -16.81 29.10
CA ILE A 336 17.18 -15.63 28.66
C ILE A 336 16.49 -15.88 27.30
N LYS A 337 17.16 -16.54 26.35
CA LYS A 337 16.55 -16.91 25.06
C LYS A 337 15.36 -17.85 25.22
N VAL A 338 15.46 -18.83 26.12
CA VAL A 338 14.38 -19.78 26.42
C VAL A 338 13.21 -19.08 27.12
N ILE A 339 13.47 -18.18 28.06
CA ILE A 339 12.41 -17.36 28.67
C ILE A 339 11.71 -16.48 27.63
N GLY A 340 12.49 -15.82 26.77
CA GLY A 340 11.95 -14.97 25.71
C GLY A 340 11.07 -15.76 24.73
N SER A 341 11.51 -16.96 24.33
CA SER A 341 10.71 -17.83 23.46
C SER A 341 9.44 -18.35 24.15
N LEU A 342 9.53 -18.75 25.42
CA LEU A 342 8.36 -19.14 26.21
C LEU A 342 7.38 -17.98 26.40
N TYR A 343 7.86 -16.75 26.57
CA TYR A 343 7.02 -15.56 26.66
C TYR A 343 6.33 -15.25 25.33
N LEU A 344 7.02 -15.42 24.19
CA LEU A 344 6.42 -15.34 22.87
C LEU A 344 5.32 -16.39 22.68
N VAL A 345 5.58 -17.64 23.07
CA VAL A 345 4.56 -18.71 23.05
C VAL A 345 3.36 -18.32 23.91
N LYS A 346 3.61 -17.77 25.12
CA LYS A 346 2.55 -17.24 26.01
C LYS A 346 1.74 -16.10 25.39
N LEU A 347 2.35 -15.23 24.59
CA LEU A 347 1.66 -14.16 23.88
C LEU A 347 0.75 -14.70 22.76
N LEU A 348 1.10 -15.85 22.18
CA LEU A 348 0.36 -16.48 21.09
C LEU A 348 -0.76 -17.42 21.59
N LEU A 349 -0.65 -17.95 22.80
CA LEU A 349 -1.63 -18.81 23.48
C LEU A 349 -3.09 -18.29 23.52
N PRO A 350 -3.38 -16.98 23.62
CA PRO A 350 -4.75 -16.45 23.59
C PRO A 350 -5.43 -16.56 22.22
N PHE A 351 -4.65 -16.71 21.15
CA PHE A 351 -5.19 -16.79 19.79
C PHE A 351 -5.46 -18.25 19.42
N SER A 352 -6.61 -18.49 18.79
CA SER A 352 -6.89 -19.81 18.21
C SER A 352 -5.80 -20.15 17.18
N PHE A 353 -5.31 -21.40 17.22
CA PHE A 353 -4.27 -21.89 16.30
C PHE A 353 -4.60 -21.61 14.83
N SER A 354 -5.87 -21.74 14.44
CA SER A 354 -6.36 -21.41 13.09
C SER A 354 -6.17 -19.94 12.73
N VAL A 355 -6.40 -19.02 13.67
CA VAL A 355 -6.23 -17.58 13.45
C VAL A 355 -4.76 -17.23 13.28
N LEU A 356 -3.87 -17.84 14.06
CA LEU A 356 -2.42 -17.64 13.93
C LEU A 356 -1.90 -18.08 12.56
N ILE A 357 -2.35 -19.24 12.06
CA ILE A 357 -1.97 -19.71 10.72
C ILE A 357 -2.51 -18.78 9.64
N ALA A 358 -3.77 -18.32 9.74
CA ALA A 358 -4.35 -17.40 8.78
C ALA A 358 -3.56 -16.08 8.72
N ILE A 359 -3.25 -15.50 9.88
CA ILE A 359 -2.40 -14.30 9.97
C ILE A 359 -1.02 -14.56 9.38
N GLY A 360 -0.39 -15.71 9.69
CA GLY A 360 0.91 -16.10 9.16
C GLY A 360 0.94 -16.17 7.64
N VAL A 361 -0.08 -16.76 7.01
CA VAL A 361 -0.20 -16.82 5.54
C VAL A 361 -0.39 -15.43 4.95
N ILE A 362 -1.29 -14.61 5.51
CA ILE A 362 -1.50 -13.23 5.04
C ILE A 362 -0.21 -12.40 5.17
N CYS A 363 0.47 -12.51 6.31
CA CYS A 363 1.74 -11.86 6.55
C CYS A 363 2.80 -12.34 5.56
N LEU A 364 2.91 -13.64 5.26
CA LEU A 364 3.90 -14.15 4.31
C LEU A 364 3.72 -13.54 2.91
N PHE A 365 2.49 -13.50 2.40
CA PHE A 365 2.19 -12.95 1.08
C PHE A 365 2.22 -11.42 1.03
N SER A 366 2.07 -10.74 2.16
CA SER A 366 2.10 -9.27 2.22
C SER A 366 3.48 -8.71 2.58
N PHE A 367 4.26 -9.43 3.41
CA PHE A 367 5.53 -8.98 3.97
C PHE A 367 6.58 -8.75 2.90
N PHE A 368 6.76 -9.70 1.98
CA PHE A 368 7.77 -9.56 0.92
C PHE A 368 7.44 -8.44 -0.06
N ILE A 369 6.15 -8.21 -0.33
CA ILE A 369 5.68 -7.07 -1.13
C ILE A 369 5.99 -5.76 -0.40
N ILE A 370 5.64 -5.66 0.88
CA ILE A 370 5.91 -4.47 1.70
C ILE A 370 7.42 -4.23 1.80
N TYR A 371 8.22 -5.28 1.97
CA TYR A 371 9.67 -5.19 2.04
C TYR A 371 10.28 -4.70 0.71
N GLU A 372 9.86 -5.24 -0.45
CA GLU A 372 10.29 -4.75 -1.76
C GLU A 372 9.84 -3.29 -2.01
N GLN A 373 8.67 -2.90 -1.49
CA GLN A 373 8.17 -1.51 -1.56
C GLN A 373 8.93 -0.54 -0.65
N CYS A 374 9.46 -1.01 0.48
CA CYS A 374 10.19 -0.21 1.46
C CYS A 374 11.70 -0.38 1.39
N GLU A 375 12.24 -1.08 0.37
CA GLU A 375 13.66 -1.46 0.30
C GLU A 375 14.60 -0.25 0.45
N GLU A 376 14.31 0.85 -0.26
CA GLU A 376 15.12 2.08 -0.20
C GLU A 376 15.02 2.80 1.16
N GLU A 377 13.85 2.80 1.81
CA GLU A 377 13.67 3.40 3.13
C GLU A 377 14.28 2.56 4.25
N VAL A 378 14.15 1.24 4.16
CA VAL A 378 14.79 0.29 5.08
C VAL A 378 16.30 0.42 4.95
N GLU A 379 16.85 0.54 3.76
CA GLU A 379 18.29 0.75 3.56
C GLU A 379 18.77 2.10 4.12
N LYS A 380 17.96 3.15 3.98
CA LYS A 380 18.22 4.44 4.63
C LYS A 380 18.17 4.33 6.16
N LEU A 381 17.20 3.62 6.73
CA LEU A 381 17.12 3.38 8.17
C LEU A 381 18.27 2.52 8.69
N VAL A 382 18.65 1.49 7.95
CA VAL A 382 19.78 0.59 8.27
C VAL A 382 21.10 1.36 8.24
N THR A 383 21.31 2.24 7.25
CA THR A 383 22.51 3.09 7.20
C THR A 383 22.55 4.13 8.32
N ILE A 384 21.40 4.73 8.68
CA ILE A 384 21.28 5.64 9.83
C ILE A 384 21.55 4.91 11.16
N SER A 385 20.97 3.72 11.34
CA SER A 385 21.16 2.95 12.58
C SER A 385 22.57 2.34 12.67
N ALA A 386 23.15 1.89 11.56
CA ALA A 386 24.54 1.43 11.51
C ALA A 386 25.54 2.56 11.80
N SER A 387 25.30 3.77 11.24
CA SER A 387 26.13 4.94 11.56
C SER A 387 25.96 5.39 13.01
N GLY A 388 24.73 5.36 13.54
CA GLY A 388 24.45 5.62 14.96
C GLY A 388 25.11 4.60 15.90
N LEU A 389 25.11 3.32 15.53
CA LEU A 389 25.77 2.25 16.29
C LEU A 389 27.29 2.38 16.25
N LYS A 390 27.87 2.72 15.08
CA LYS A 390 29.30 2.99 14.92
C LYS A 390 29.73 4.20 15.77
N LYS A 391 28.95 5.29 15.74
CA LYS A 391 29.20 6.49 16.54
C LYS A 391 29.06 6.22 18.04
N SER A 392 28.10 5.39 18.45
CA SER A 392 27.93 4.97 19.83
C SER A 392 29.09 4.08 20.30
N LYS A 393 29.59 3.20 19.43
CA LYS A 393 30.75 2.34 19.70
C LYS A 393 32.04 3.17 19.84
N GLU A 394 32.26 4.16 18.97
CA GLU A 394 33.38 5.10 19.05
C GLU A 394 33.29 6.01 20.28
N PHE A 395 32.09 6.48 20.63
CA PHE A 395 31.88 7.25 21.86
C PHE A 395 32.15 6.40 23.11
N LEU A 396 31.65 5.16 23.14
CA LEU A 396 31.92 4.21 24.23
C LEU A 396 33.41 3.89 24.34
N SER A 397 34.13 3.63 23.23
CA SER A 397 35.56 3.33 23.28
C SER A 397 36.38 4.53 23.77
N THR A 398 36.04 5.75 23.32
CA THR A 398 36.74 6.98 23.72
C THR A 398 36.50 7.30 25.19
N LYS A 399 35.25 7.15 25.66
CA LYS A 399 34.86 7.44 27.03
C LYS A 399 35.31 6.38 28.03
N LEU A 400 35.34 5.09 27.64
CA LEU A 400 35.96 4.05 28.46
C LEU A 400 37.47 4.26 28.57
N SER A 401 38.15 4.57 27.46
CA SER A 401 39.59 4.84 27.44
C SER A 401 39.97 6.01 28.35
N SER A 402 39.24 7.12 28.28
CA SER A 402 39.49 8.27 29.16
C SER A 402 39.18 7.97 30.62
N PHE A 403 38.12 7.21 30.91
CA PHE A 403 37.78 6.81 32.27
C PHE A 403 38.84 5.88 32.87
N LEU A 404 39.33 4.90 32.10
CA LEU A 404 40.39 3.98 32.50
C LEU A 404 41.73 4.70 32.69
N ALA A 405 42.10 5.62 31.78
CA ALA A 405 43.30 6.43 31.93
C ALA A 405 43.26 7.33 33.19
N THR A 406 42.09 7.91 33.49
CA THR A 406 41.88 8.72 34.70
C THR A 406 41.94 7.86 35.97
N TYR A 407 41.43 6.62 35.91
CA TYR A 407 41.47 5.68 37.03
C TYR A 407 42.89 5.21 37.35
N VAL A 408 43.67 4.85 36.32
CA VAL A 408 45.09 4.43 36.46
C VAL A 408 45.95 5.58 36.99
N HIS A 409 45.75 6.79 36.47
CA HIS A 409 46.51 7.96 36.94
C HIS A 409 46.13 8.39 38.36
N LYS A 410 44.91 8.07 38.81
CA LYS A 410 44.48 8.28 40.21
C LYS A 410 45.02 7.20 41.14
N SER A 411 45.22 5.97 40.68
CA SER A 411 45.86 4.91 41.49
C SER A 411 47.38 5.13 41.66
N GLU A 412 48.07 5.69 40.65
CA GLU A 412 49.51 5.98 40.75
C GLU A 412 49.85 7.19 41.65
N LYS A 413 48.90 8.09 41.90
CA LYS A 413 49.09 9.25 42.81
C LYS A 413 48.79 8.94 44.29
N VAL A 414 48.35 7.72 44.60
CA VAL A 414 48.01 7.27 45.96
C VAL A 414 49.06 6.30 46.52
N GLN A 415 50.13 6.05 45.76
CA GLN A 415 51.37 5.40 46.19
C GLN A 415 52.47 6.46 46.31
#